data_AF-A0A1Y0BHH3-F1
#
_entry.id   AF-A0A1Y0BHH3-F1
#
_cell.length_a   1.000
_cell.length_b   1.000
_cell.length_c   1.000
_cell.angle_alpha   90.00
_cell.angle_beta   90.00
_cell.angle_gamma   90.00
#
_symmetry.space_group_name_H-M   'P 1'
#
loop_
_entity.id
_entity.type
_entity.pdbx_description
1 polymer ?
#
loop_
_entity_poly.entity_id
_entity_poly.type
_entity_poly.pdbx_seq_one_letter_code
_entity_poly.pdbx_strand_id
1 'polypeptide(L)'
;MVSRRAFLRGGSLAGLASLVPTAGAAVVRPRAALSGQPFEAVCDTRHQDGDAFLAVVSQRAYRSHGVGVDPGAVLAVVADATAASRVVLGLTSPTALMIARQVAAPHGYGLAFHGEHDYLGGDRLSHRLGGDDAWLDDMAMLLERSADAWPQALGRTLAGLPADRECTATRTLDCAARHPAHKPGKMVSWVLAPLRT
;
A
#
# COMPACT_ATOMS: atom_id res chain seq x y z
N MET A 1 -48.76 -45.49 15.16
CA MET A 1 -49.44 -44.18 15.12
C MET A 1 -49.31 -43.50 16.48
N VAL A 2 -48.66 -42.33 16.50
CA VAL A 2 -48.58 -41.24 17.52
C VAL A 2 -48.56 -41.57 19.03
N SER A 3 -47.47 -41.15 19.69
CA SER A 3 -47.52 -40.52 21.04
C SER A 3 -46.38 -39.50 21.12
N ARG A 4 -46.59 -38.20 20.87
CA ARG A 4 -46.92 -37.12 21.82
C ARG A 4 -46.33 -37.31 23.23
N ARG A 5 -45.52 -36.31 23.62
CA ARG A 5 -45.03 -35.94 24.97
C ARG A 5 -43.82 -36.68 25.53
N ALA A 6 -42.64 -36.10 25.31
CA ALA A 6 -41.63 -35.94 26.35
C ALA A 6 -41.11 -34.50 26.31
N PHE A 7 -41.95 -33.62 26.86
CA PHE A 7 -41.68 -32.22 27.15
C PHE A 7 -41.20 -32.18 28.61
N LEU A 8 -40.11 -31.43 28.86
CA LEU A 8 -39.55 -31.02 30.15
C LEU A 8 -38.87 -32.09 31.01
N ARG A 9 -37.57 -31.90 31.27
CA ARG A 9 -37.03 -31.65 32.62
C ARG A 9 -35.52 -31.45 32.56
N GLY A 10 -35.09 -30.23 32.87
CA GLY A 10 -33.69 -29.84 33.00
C GLY A 10 -33.54 -28.34 33.24
N GLY A 11 -34.21 -27.81 34.28
CA GLY A 11 -33.76 -26.57 34.93
C GLY A 11 -32.43 -26.84 35.66
N SER A 12 -31.60 -25.88 36.05
CA SER A 12 -31.89 -24.50 36.41
C SER A 12 -30.58 -23.69 36.42
N LEU A 13 -30.68 -22.41 36.07
CA LEU A 13 -30.08 -21.23 36.71
C LEU A 13 -28.62 -21.29 37.21
N ALA A 14 -27.71 -20.70 36.44
CA ALA A 14 -26.60 -19.87 36.92
C ALA A 14 -26.07 -19.07 35.71
N GLY A 15 -25.89 -17.76 35.70
CA GLY A 15 -26.26 -16.71 36.62
C GLY A 15 -26.36 -15.43 35.80
N LEU A 16 -27.12 -14.47 36.33
CA LEU A 16 -27.16 -13.10 35.85
C LEU A 16 -25.77 -12.48 36.02
N ALA A 17 -24.92 -12.61 35.01
CA ALA A 17 -23.77 -11.73 34.84
C ALA A 17 -24.26 -10.52 34.05
N SER A 18 -24.76 -9.55 34.81
CA SER A 18 -24.48 -8.12 34.65
C SER A 18 -24.27 -7.64 33.23
N LEU A 19 -25.27 -6.92 32.73
CA LEU A 19 -25.12 -5.89 31.70
C LEU A 19 -23.98 -4.94 32.12
N VAL A 20 -22.79 -5.18 31.60
CA VAL A 20 -21.74 -4.18 31.52
C VAL A 20 -21.76 -3.70 30.07
N PRO A 21 -22.10 -2.42 29.79
CA PRO A 21 -21.77 -1.87 28.50
C PRO A 21 -20.25 -1.79 28.47
N THR A 22 -19.59 -2.77 27.85
CA THR A 22 -18.20 -2.65 27.46
C THR A 22 -18.15 -1.63 26.33
N ALA A 23 -18.13 -0.36 26.72
CA ALA A 23 -17.64 0.72 25.89
C ALA A 23 -16.26 0.30 25.35
N GLY A 24 -16.14 0.23 24.03
CA GLY A 24 -14.84 0.19 23.37
C GLY A 24 -14.27 -1.18 23.04
N ALA A 25 -15.08 -2.20 22.73
CA ALA A 25 -14.62 -3.18 21.75
C ALA A 25 -14.69 -2.49 20.38
N ALA A 26 -13.63 -1.75 20.02
CA ALA A 26 -13.47 -1.30 18.64
C ALA A 26 -13.60 -2.53 17.77
N VAL A 27 -14.68 -2.62 17.01
CA VAL A 27 -14.82 -3.62 15.96
C VAL A 27 -13.69 -3.30 14.98
N VAL A 28 -12.56 -4.00 15.13
CA VAL A 28 -11.49 -3.99 14.15
C VAL A 28 -12.08 -4.66 12.93
N ARG A 29 -12.75 -3.87 12.09
CA ARG A 29 -13.20 -4.33 10.79
C ARG A 29 -11.94 -4.80 10.05
N PRO A 30 -11.90 -6.04 9.55
CA PRO A 30 -10.81 -6.46 8.69
C PRO A 30 -10.72 -5.47 7.53
N ARG A 31 -9.55 -4.84 7.39
CA ARG A 31 -9.29 -3.81 6.39
C ARG A 31 -9.27 -4.45 5.00
N ALA A 32 -9.84 -3.76 4.01
CA ALA A 32 -9.72 -4.20 2.63
C ALA A 32 -8.28 -3.96 2.16
N ALA A 33 -7.49 -5.03 2.12
CA ALA A 33 -6.24 -5.05 1.40
C ALA A 33 -6.51 -4.76 -0.09
N LEU A 34 -5.49 -4.28 -0.81
CA LEU A 34 -5.54 -4.29 -2.28
C LEU A 34 -5.72 -5.69 -2.87
N SER A 35 -5.51 -6.75 -2.09
CA SER A 35 -5.76 -8.11 -2.55
C SER A 35 -7.24 -8.29 -2.92
N GLY A 36 -7.48 -8.45 -4.22
CA GLY A 36 -8.82 -8.65 -4.79
C GLY A 36 -9.52 -7.37 -5.26
N GLN A 37 -8.95 -6.18 -5.07
CA GLN A 37 -9.46 -4.95 -5.69
C GLN A 37 -8.65 -4.59 -6.95
N PRO A 38 -9.29 -4.15 -8.04
CA PRO A 38 -8.56 -3.70 -9.22
C PRO A 38 -7.80 -2.40 -8.91
N PHE A 39 -6.50 -2.40 -9.18
CA PHE A 39 -5.64 -1.23 -9.03
C PHE A 39 -4.78 -1.02 -10.28
N GLU A 40 -4.40 0.22 -10.53
CA GLU A 40 -3.47 0.60 -11.61
C GLU A 40 -2.04 0.65 -11.08
N ALA A 41 -1.08 0.14 -11.85
CA ALA A 41 0.34 0.24 -11.51
C ALA A 41 1.07 1.20 -12.46
N VAL A 42 1.87 2.13 -11.94
CA VAL A 42 2.64 3.11 -12.74
C VAL A 42 4.11 3.10 -12.37
N CYS A 43 5.00 2.85 -13.33
CA CYS A 43 6.43 2.69 -13.07
C CYS A 43 7.31 3.51 -14.02
N ASP A 44 8.40 4.08 -13.49
CA ASP A 44 9.48 4.65 -14.30
C ASP A 44 10.42 3.54 -14.80
N THR A 45 10.15 3.03 -16.00
CA THR A 45 10.87 1.92 -16.65
C THR A 45 12.17 2.36 -17.34
N ARG A 46 12.70 3.55 -17.05
CA ARG A 46 14.05 3.95 -17.52
C ARG A 46 15.17 3.29 -16.74
N HIS A 47 14.84 2.77 -15.55
CA HIS A 47 15.80 2.25 -14.60
C HIS A 47 15.42 0.82 -14.20
N GLN A 48 16.44 0.01 -13.93
CA GLN A 48 16.29 -1.40 -13.54
C GLN A 48 15.34 -1.61 -12.36
N ASP A 49 15.29 -0.65 -11.42
CA ASP A 49 14.45 -0.76 -10.23
C ASP A 49 12.97 -0.62 -10.56
N GLY A 50 12.64 0.25 -11.53
CA GLY A 50 11.29 0.37 -12.07
C GLY A 50 10.84 -0.89 -12.78
N ASP A 51 11.72 -1.49 -13.60
CA ASP A 51 11.45 -2.76 -14.27
C ASP A 51 11.27 -3.92 -13.26
N ALA A 52 12.14 -3.98 -12.25
CA ALA A 52 12.09 -4.96 -11.16
C ALA A 52 10.78 -4.87 -10.36
N PHE A 53 10.36 -3.66 -10.03
CA PHE A 53 9.07 -3.41 -9.36
C PHE A 53 7.89 -3.80 -10.26
N LEU A 54 7.90 -3.37 -11.52
CA LEU A 54 6.82 -3.62 -12.48
C LEU A 54 6.60 -5.11 -12.75
N ALA A 55 7.69 -5.89 -12.88
CA ALA A 55 7.65 -7.33 -13.11
C ALA A 55 6.90 -8.11 -12.02
N VAL A 56 6.91 -7.59 -10.79
CA VAL A 56 6.23 -8.18 -9.65
C VAL A 56 4.79 -7.66 -9.55
N VAL A 57 4.61 -6.34 -9.67
CA VAL A 57 3.31 -5.70 -9.41
C VAL A 57 2.29 -6.05 -10.50
N SER A 58 2.75 -6.22 -11.74
CA SER A 58 1.90 -6.55 -12.90
C SER A 58 1.20 -7.90 -12.79
N GLN A 59 1.67 -8.80 -11.92
CA GLN A 59 1.02 -10.08 -11.65
C GLN A 59 -0.31 -9.91 -10.90
N ARG A 60 -0.54 -8.74 -10.30
CA ARG A 60 -1.73 -8.44 -9.47
C ARG A 60 -2.48 -7.19 -9.94
N ALA A 61 -1.83 -6.27 -10.64
CA ALA A 61 -2.43 -5.05 -11.13
C ALA A 61 -3.50 -5.33 -12.18
N TYR A 62 -4.54 -4.49 -12.23
CA TYR A 62 -5.54 -4.53 -13.30
C TYR A 62 -4.92 -4.13 -14.64
N ARG A 63 -4.12 -3.06 -14.65
CA ARG A 63 -3.21 -2.69 -15.74
C ARG A 63 -1.93 -2.10 -15.18
N SER A 64 -0.90 -2.11 -16.03
CA SER A 64 0.44 -1.66 -15.69
C SER A 64 0.94 -0.71 -16.77
N HIS A 65 1.54 0.40 -16.35
CA HIS A 65 1.91 1.52 -17.21
C HIS A 65 3.37 1.91 -16.96
N GLY A 66 4.15 2.00 -18.02
CA GLY A 66 5.51 2.56 -17.98
C GLY A 66 5.47 4.04 -18.38
N VAL A 67 5.89 4.94 -17.49
CA VAL A 67 5.93 6.39 -17.78
C VAL A 67 7.19 6.84 -18.53
N GLY A 68 8.25 6.01 -18.53
CA GLY A 68 9.47 6.27 -19.31
C GLY A 68 10.07 7.66 -19.06
N VAL A 69 10.41 8.36 -20.14
CA VAL A 69 11.05 9.70 -20.11
C VAL A 69 10.09 10.86 -19.81
N ASP A 70 8.78 10.66 -19.92
CA ASP A 70 7.79 11.71 -19.72
C ASP A 70 7.02 11.52 -18.39
N PRO A 71 7.34 12.28 -17.33
CA PRO A 71 6.58 12.25 -16.09
C PRO A 71 5.09 12.58 -16.28
N GLY A 72 4.73 13.31 -17.33
CA GLY A 72 3.35 13.69 -17.66
C GLY A 72 2.48 12.52 -18.11
N ALA A 73 3.07 11.42 -18.57
CA ALA A 73 2.33 10.21 -18.97
C ALA A 73 1.51 9.60 -17.81
N VAL A 74 1.82 9.95 -16.55
CA VAL A 74 1.03 9.54 -15.37
C VAL A 74 -0.38 10.16 -15.36
N LEU A 75 -0.59 11.28 -16.06
CA LEU A 75 -1.84 12.06 -16.00
C LEU A 75 -3.03 11.22 -16.47
N ALA A 76 -2.92 10.60 -17.65
CA ALA A 76 -4.01 9.81 -18.21
C ALA A 76 -4.33 8.60 -17.32
N VAL A 77 -3.31 7.95 -16.78
CA VAL A 77 -3.49 6.78 -15.90
C VAL A 77 -4.24 7.16 -14.62
N VAL A 78 -3.84 8.27 -13.99
CA VAL A 78 -4.46 8.71 -12.73
C VAL A 78 -5.88 9.22 -12.98
N ALA A 79 -6.12 9.95 -14.07
CA ALA A 79 -7.46 10.40 -14.43
C ALA A 79 -8.43 9.23 -14.68
N ASP A 80 -7.98 8.21 -15.41
CA ASP A 80 -8.78 7.00 -15.65
C ASP A 80 -9.02 6.22 -14.36
N ALA A 81 -7.99 6.11 -13.50
CA ALA A 81 -8.09 5.42 -12.22
C ALA A 81 -9.09 6.09 -11.27
N THR A 82 -9.03 7.42 -11.14
CA THR A 82 -9.90 8.18 -10.24
C THR A 82 -11.34 8.17 -10.74
N ALA A 83 -11.56 8.27 -12.05
CA ALA A 83 -12.89 8.10 -12.67
C ALA A 83 -13.48 6.72 -12.38
N ALA A 84 -12.64 5.69 -12.33
CA ALA A 84 -13.04 4.32 -12.01
C ALA A 84 -12.99 3.98 -10.51
N SER A 85 -12.67 4.95 -9.63
CA SER A 85 -12.48 4.73 -8.19
C SER A 85 -11.47 3.61 -7.85
N ARG A 86 -10.42 3.45 -8.67
CA ARG A 86 -9.34 2.47 -8.47
C ARG A 86 -8.18 3.08 -7.73
N VAL A 87 -7.50 2.27 -6.92
CA VAL A 87 -6.23 2.65 -6.29
C VAL A 87 -5.14 2.70 -7.36
N VAL A 88 -4.16 3.58 -7.17
CA VAL A 88 -2.97 3.66 -8.01
C VAL A 88 -1.73 3.41 -7.15
N LEU A 89 -0.93 2.44 -7.56
CA LEU A 89 0.35 2.10 -6.95
C LEU A 89 1.46 2.50 -7.93
N GLY A 90 2.46 3.25 -7.46
CA GLY A 90 3.56 3.66 -8.34
C GLY A 90 4.95 3.56 -7.74
N LEU A 91 5.93 3.42 -8.64
CA LEU A 91 7.36 3.64 -8.40
C LEU A 91 7.89 4.56 -9.50
N THR A 92 8.01 5.85 -9.21
CA THR A 92 8.26 6.89 -10.23
C THR A 92 9.28 7.92 -9.77
N SER A 93 9.53 8.94 -10.59
CA SER A 93 10.20 10.16 -10.13
C SER A 93 9.29 10.99 -9.20
N PRO A 94 9.86 11.87 -8.35
CA PRO A 94 9.11 12.82 -7.54
C PRO A 94 8.16 13.71 -8.35
N THR A 95 8.57 14.10 -9.57
CA THR A 95 7.77 14.92 -10.47
C THR A 95 6.49 14.20 -10.92
N ALA A 96 6.59 12.91 -11.27
CA ALA A 96 5.42 12.13 -11.66
C ALA A 96 4.44 11.97 -10.47
N LEU A 97 4.94 11.75 -9.25
CA LEU A 97 4.10 11.72 -8.05
C LEU A 97 3.41 13.07 -7.81
N MET A 98 4.12 14.20 -7.96
CA MET A 98 3.52 15.53 -7.83
C MET A 98 2.34 15.72 -8.78
N ILE A 99 2.51 15.34 -10.06
CA ILE A 99 1.44 15.39 -11.07
C ILE A 99 0.28 14.47 -10.66
N ALA A 100 0.58 13.23 -10.28
CA ALA A 100 -0.43 12.26 -9.86
C ALA A 100 -1.29 12.79 -8.70
N ARG A 101 -0.67 13.40 -7.68
CA ARG A 101 -1.40 14.01 -6.55
C ARG A 101 -2.30 15.15 -6.99
N GLN A 102 -1.80 16.03 -7.86
CA GLN A 102 -2.57 17.18 -8.37
C GLN A 102 -3.82 16.71 -9.12
N VAL A 103 -3.70 15.65 -9.94
CA VAL A 103 -4.80 15.07 -10.70
C VAL A 103 -5.78 14.34 -9.79
N ALA A 104 -5.30 13.64 -8.76
CA ALA A 104 -6.15 12.81 -7.91
C ALA A 104 -6.89 13.59 -6.82
N ALA A 105 -6.32 14.70 -6.32
CA ALA A 105 -6.87 15.45 -5.20
C ALA A 105 -8.34 15.91 -5.38
N PRO A 106 -8.77 16.44 -6.56
CA PRO A 106 -10.17 16.81 -6.79
C PRO A 106 -11.17 15.65 -6.66
N HIS A 107 -10.70 14.40 -6.74
CA HIS A 107 -11.52 13.19 -6.63
C HIS A 107 -11.52 12.58 -5.21
N GLY A 108 -11.00 13.30 -4.21
CA GLY A 108 -10.96 12.81 -2.82
C GLY A 108 -9.89 11.75 -2.57
N TYR A 109 -8.87 11.67 -3.43
CA TYR A 109 -7.74 10.77 -3.22
C TYR A 109 -6.67 11.43 -2.35
N GLY A 110 -6.02 10.60 -1.52
CA GLY A 110 -4.83 10.98 -0.77
C GLY A 110 -3.76 9.89 -0.79
N LEU A 111 -2.64 10.19 -0.14
CA LEU A 111 -1.52 9.26 -0.05
C LEU A 111 -1.74 8.29 1.11
N ALA A 112 -1.93 7.01 0.79
CA ALA A 112 -1.95 5.94 1.78
C ALA A 112 -0.56 5.39 2.09
N PHE A 113 0.39 5.58 1.17
CA PHE A 113 1.79 5.30 1.38
C PHE A 113 2.66 6.22 0.52
N HIS A 114 3.85 6.53 1.03
CA HIS A 114 4.90 7.27 0.33
C HIS A 114 6.27 6.78 0.78
N GLY A 115 7.12 6.33 -0.12
CA GLY A 115 8.51 5.95 0.16
C GLY A 115 9.46 6.72 -0.74
N GLU A 116 10.43 7.43 -0.18
CA GLU A 116 11.53 8.03 -0.94
C GLU A 116 12.73 7.10 -0.90
N HIS A 117 13.43 6.97 -2.02
CA HIS A 117 14.56 6.05 -2.19
C HIS A 117 15.72 6.79 -2.85
N ASP A 118 16.84 6.90 -2.14
CA ASP A 118 18.03 7.62 -2.62
C ASP A 118 19.30 6.79 -2.45
N TYR A 119 19.93 6.47 -3.57
CA TYR A 119 21.23 5.79 -3.58
C TYR A 119 22.31 6.76 -3.11
N LEU A 120 22.84 6.45 -1.93
CA LEU A 120 23.99 7.11 -1.33
C LEU A 120 25.29 6.54 -1.93
N GLY A 121 26.41 7.23 -1.70
CA GLY A 121 27.73 6.69 -2.03
C GLY A 121 28.08 5.47 -1.17
N GLY A 122 28.95 4.60 -1.68
CA GLY A 122 29.48 3.45 -0.93
C GLY A 122 28.50 2.29 -0.77
N ASP A 123 27.73 1.97 -1.81
CA ASP A 123 26.76 0.86 -1.83
C ASP A 123 25.73 0.92 -0.69
N ARG A 124 25.21 2.13 -0.46
CA ARG A 124 24.15 2.39 0.52
C ARG A 124 22.93 2.97 -0.16
N LEU A 125 21.77 2.61 0.37
CA LEU A 125 20.47 3.12 -0.06
C LEU A 125 19.71 3.63 1.16
N SER A 126 19.23 4.86 1.08
CA SER A 126 18.38 5.44 2.12
C SER A 126 16.92 5.35 1.71
N HIS A 127 16.09 4.87 2.64
CA HIS A 127 14.65 4.84 2.49
C HIS A 127 14.00 5.75 3.53
N ARG A 128 13.12 6.64 3.07
CA ARG A 128 12.22 7.41 3.94
C ARG A 128 10.78 7.04 3.64
N LEU A 129 10.16 6.28 4.53
CA LEU A 129 8.83 5.72 4.40
C LEU A 129 7.82 6.55 5.18
N GLY A 130 6.63 6.72 4.63
CA GLY A 130 5.47 7.33 5.26
C GLY A 130 4.22 6.53 4.97
N GLY A 131 3.38 6.34 5.98
CA GLY A 131 2.23 5.44 5.95
C GLY A 131 1.57 5.34 7.32
N ASP A 132 0.80 4.28 7.56
CA ASP A 132 0.21 3.99 8.88
C ASP A 132 1.26 3.29 9.77
N ASP A 133 1.36 3.77 11.02
CA ASP A 133 2.31 3.32 12.03
C ASP A 133 2.20 1.81 12.29
N ALA A 134 1.00 1.24 12.14
CA ALA A 134 0.72 -0.17 12.40
C ALA A 134 1.53 -1.17 11.56
N TRP A 135 2.12 -0.74 10.43
CA TRP A 135 2.92 -1.61 9.56
C TRP A 135 4.21 -0.97 9.05
N LEU A 136 4.50 0.29 9.43
CA LEU A 136 5.68 1.00 8.93
C LEU A 136 6.99 0.33 9.40
N ASP A 137 7.01 -0.18 10.63
CA ASP A 137 8.18 -0.87 11.19
C ASP A 137 8.44 -2.22 10.49
N ASP A 138 7.38 -2.96 10.15
CA ASP A 138 7.49 -4.20 9.37
C ASP A 138 8.00 -3.93 7.94
N MET A 139 7.53 -2.86 7.32
CA MET A 139 8.03 -2.42 6.00
C MET A 139 9.50 -2.00 6.07
N ALA A 140 9.90 -1.29 7.12
CA ALA A 140 11.30 -0.89 7.33
C ALA A 140 12.20 -2.13 7.45
N MET A 141 11.84 -3.10 8.30
CA MET A 141 12.59 -4.35 8.43
C MET A 141 12.65 -5.15 7.14
N LEU A 142 11.56 -5.18 6.36
CA LEU A 142 11.55 -5.84 5.05
C LEU A 142 12.58 -5.21 4.11
N LEU A 143 12.60 -3.89 4.01
CA LEU A 143 13.52 -3.17 3.13
C LEU A 143 14.97 -3.32 3.54
N GLU A 144 15.25 -3.26 4.84
CA GLU A 144 16.59 -3.48 5.37
C GLU A 144 17.16 -4.84 4.95
N ARG A 145 16.33 -5.90 5.00
CA ARG A 145 16.72 -7.26 4.62
C ARG A 145 16.74 -7.51 3.12
N SER A 146 16.02 -6.70 2.34
CA SER A 146 15.87 -6.91 0.91
C SER A 146 17.08 -6.43 0.11
N ALA A 147 17.85 -5.47 0.62
CA ALA A 147 19.02 -4.92 -0.05
C ALA A 147 18.70 -4.54 -1.51
N ASP A 148 19.43 -5.09 -2.49
CA ASP A 148 19.21 -4.87 -3.92
C ASP A 148 17.82 -5.30 -4.42
N ALA A 149 17.15 -6.21 -3.72
CA ALA A 149 15.82 -6.71 -4.09
C ALA A 149 14.68 -5.83 -3.53
N TRP A 150 14.99 -4.63 -3.02
CA TRP A 150 14.02 -3.69 -2.47
C TRP A 150 12.86 -3.34 -3.43
N PRO A 151 13.05 -3.16 -4.76
CA PRO A 151 11.93 -2.79 -5.63
C PRO A 151 10.92 -3.94 -5.73
N GLN A 152 11.40 -5.18 -5.85
CA GLN A 152 10.55 -6.37 -5.85
C GLN A 152 9.84 -6.54 -4.51
N ALA A 153 10.54 -6.31 -3.39
CA ALA A 153 9.95 -6.40 -2.06
C ALA A 153 8.80 -5.40 -1.87
N LEU A 154 8.99 -4.14 -2.27
CA LEU A 154 7.92 -3.14 -2.25
C LEU A 154 6.75 -3.52 -3.15
N GLY A 155 7.02 -3.93 -4.39
CA GLY A 155 5.95 -4.31 -5.32
C GLY A 155 5.06 -5.43 -4.77
N ARG A 156 5.64 -6.44 -4.09
CA ARG A 156 4.86 -7.53 -3.47
C ARG A 156 4.02 -7.05 -2.29
N THR A 157 4.61 -6.22 -1.44
CA THR A 157 3.99 -5.81 -0.17
C THR A 157 2.94 -4.74 -0.39
N LEU A 158 3.24 -3.71 -1.18
CA LEU A 158 2.32 -2.61 -1.46
C LEU A 158 1.07 -3.09 -2.20
N ALA A 159 1.19 -4.07 -3.11
CA ALA A 159 0.04 -4.66 -3.80
C ALA A 159 -0.93 -5.44 -2.87
N GLY A 160 -0.58 -5.64 -1.60
CA GLY A 160 -1.45 -6.26 -0.59
C GLY A 160 -1.81 -5.31 0.56
N LEU A 161 -1.39 -4.06 0.51
CA LEU A 161 -1.49 -3.14 1.64
C LEU A 161 -2.88 -2.49 1.70
N PRO A 162 -3.50 -2.33 2.88
CA PRO A 162 -4.73 -1.56 3.02
C PRO A 162 -4.53 -0.08 2.68
N ALA A 163 -5.30 0.43 1.73
CA ALA A 163 -5.16 1.80 1.24
C ALA A 163 -6.33 2.70 1.67
N ASP A 164 -6.74 2.61 2.94
CA ASP A 164 -7.94 3.27 3.48
C ASP A 164 -7.64 4.45 4.42
N ARG A 165 -6.36 4.75 4.67
CA ARG A 165 -5.91 5.83 5.56
C ARG A 165 -4.79 6.64 4.95
N GLU A 166 -4.72 7.91 5.35
CA GLU A 166 -3.60 8.77 4.98
C GLU A 166 -2.31 8.38 5.73
N CYS A 167 -1.17 8.74 5.17
CA CYS A 167 0.12 8.64 5.86
C CYS A 167 0.12 9.44 7.17
N THR A 168 0.26 8.77 8.31
CA THR A 168 0.29 9.41 9.64
C THR A 168 1.66 9.34 10.32
N ALA A 169 2.53 8.43 9.89
CA ALA A 169 3.85 8.19 10.48
C ALA A 169 4.95 8.29 9.42
N THR A 170 6.20 8.42 9.88
CA THR A 170 7.39 8.39 9.01
C THR A 170 8.50 7.57 9.67
N ARG A 171 9.19 6.74 8.90
CA ARG A 171 10.39 6.00 9.31
C ARG A 171 11.49 6.17 8.28
N THR A 172 12.72 6.27 8.76
CA THR A 172 13.91 6.33 7.91
C THR A 172 14.80 5.14 8.26
N LEU A 173 15.34 4.50 7.24
CA LEU A 173 16.36 3.47 7.38
C LEU A 173 17.38 3.59 6.26
N ASP A 174 18.57 3.08 6.51
CA ASP A 174 19.59 2.88 5.49
C ASP A 174 19.92 1.40 5.40
N CYS A 175 20.08 0.88 4.18
CA CYS A 175 20.49 -0.49 3.96
C CYS A 175 21.68 -0.55 2.99
N ALA A 176 22.34 -1.71 2.96
CA ALA A 176 23.34 -2.00 1.94
C ALA A 176 22.62 -2.33 0.63
N ALA A 177 22.96 -1.61 -0.44
CA ALA A 177 22.47 -1.90 -1.78
C ALA A 177 23.48 -1.42 -2.81
N ARG A 178 23.81 -2.28 -3.76
CA ARG A 178 24.76 -1.98 -4.83
C ARG A 178 24.27 -0.78 -5.63
N HIS A 179 25.17 0.17 -5.84
CA HIS A 179 24.86 1.35 -6.63
C HIS A 179 24.70 0.94 -8.11
N PRO A 180 23.55 1.23 -8.77
CA PRO A 180 23.38 0.92 -10.18
C PRO A 180 24.38 1.69 -11.04
N ALA A 181 24.92 1.08 -12.11
CA ALA A 181 25.88 1.72 -13.02
C ALA A 181 25.33 3.02 -13.65
N HIS A 182 24.01 3.13 -13.77
CA HIS A 182 23.30 4.35 -14.12
C HIS A 182 22.43 4.76 -12.95
N LYS A 183 22.85 5.80 -12.22
CA LYS A 183 22.12 6.31 -11.05
C LYS A 183 20.70 6.68 -11.48
N PRO A 184 19.65 5.94 -11.06
CA PRO A 184 18.33 6.54 -11.06
C PRO A 184 18.43 7.75 -10.15
N GLY A 185 17.96 8.91 -10.61
CA GLY A 185 17.68 10.00 -9.69
C GLY A 185 16.78 9.51 -8.56
N LYS A 186 16.60 10.31 -7.51
CA LYS A 186 15.70 9.97 -6.39
C LYS A 186 14.39 9.37 -6.91
N MET A 187 14.03 8.19 -6.44
CA MET A 187 12.77 7.54 -6.78
C MET A 187 11.79 7.62 -5.62
N VAL A 188 10.50 7.56 -5.95
CA VAL A 188 9.43 7.54 -4.97
C VAL A 188 8.47 6.41 -5.27
N SER A 189 8.22 5.57 -4.27
CA SER A 189 7.10 4.64 -4.24
C SER A 189 5.89 5.29 -3.57
N TRP A 190 4.69 4.99 -4.02
CA TRP A 190 3.48 5.64 -3.49
C TRP A 190 2.22 4.84 -3.76
N VAL A 191 1.20 5.05 -2.91
CA VAL A 191 -0.15 4.53 -3.09
C VAL A 191 -1.14 5.70 -2.98
N LEU A 192 -1.88 5.95 -4.06
CA LEU A 192 -2.99 6.91 -4.09
C LEU A 192 -4.32 6.16 -4.03
N ALA A 193 -5.13 6.49 -3.04
CA ALA A 193 -6.42 5.84 -2.83
C ALA A 193 -7.50 6.84 -2.41
N PRO A 194 -8.80 6.53 -2.63
CA PRO A 194 -9.89 7.33 -2.09
C PRO A 194 -9.84 7.30 -0.56
N LEU A 195 -9.66 8.46 0.06
CA LEU A 195 -9.63 8.56 1.52
C LEU A 195 -10.98 9.06 2.02
N ARG A 196 -11.52 8.39 3.04
CA ARG A 196 -12.71 8.88 3.74
C ARG A 196 -12.26 9.98 4.70
N THR A 197 -12.56 11.22 4.35
CA THR A 197 -12.57 12.36 5.29
C THR A 197 -13.67 12.17 6.33
#